data_AF-A0A956ANX9-F1
#
_entry.id   AF-A0A956ANX9-F1
#
_cell.length_a   1.000
_cell.length_b   1.000
_cell.length_c   1.000
_cell.angle_alpha   90.00
_cell.angle_beta   90.00
_cell.angle_gamma   90.00
#
_symmetry.space_group_name_H-M   'P 1'
#
loop_
_entity.id
_entity.type
_entity.pdbx_description
1 polymer ?
#
loop_
_entity_poly.entity_id
_entity_poly.type
_entity_poly.pdbx_seq_one_letter_code
_entity_poly.pdbx_strand_id
1 'polypeptide(L)'
;MTRPAYVAAFRLQDAGPTPGGEAEAAPRTQVEFVLHSASAPSVVTALGTEAGGCVDRPPHEGELLRVSCWWGPEESHWVARRESWGVALLRAEGPRESLPESASDGSQEAWELRERLSLPSGTVVSPLGP
;
A
#
# COMPACT_ATOMS: atom_id res chain seq x y z
N MET A 1 1.02 28.81 12.35
CA MET A 1 0.23 27.57 12.33
C MET A 1 1.17 26.42 11.99
N THR A 2 1.23 25.38 12.82
CA THR A 2 2.04 24.19 12.57
C THR A 2 1.38 23.38 11.46
N ARG A 3 2.13 22.96 10.43
CA ARG A 3 1.57 22.14 9.34
C ARG A 3 1.30 20.72 9.86
N PRO A 4 0.23 20.04 9.42
CA PRO A 4 -0.01 18.66 9.78
C PRO A 4 1.18 17.79 9.35
N ALA A 5 1.60 16.90 10.25
CA ALA A 5 2.59 15.87 9.98
C ALA A 5 1.93 14.51 10.19
N TYR A 6 2.09 13.63 9.21
CA TYR A 6 1.59 12.27 9.23
C TYR A 6 2.74 11.27 9.15
N VAL A 7 2.55 10.18 9.87
CA VAL A 7 3.32 8.95 9.72
C VAL A 7 2.45 7.96 8.96
N ALA A 8 2.96 7.46 7.83
CA ALA A 8 2.28 6.53 6.95
C ALA A 8 2.71 5.09 7.23
N ALA A 9 1.79 4.12 7.17
CA ALA A 9 2.13 2.70 7.23
C ALA A 9 1.13 1.88 6.42
N PHE A 10 1.57 0.74 5.89
CA PHE A 10 0.63 -0.34 5.58
C PHE A 10 0.36 -1.14 6.85
N ARG A 11 -0.91 -1.43 7.13
CA ARG A 11 -1.31 -2.35 8.18
C ARG A 11 -1.75 -3.65 7.49
N LEU A 12 -1.04 -4.72 7.83
CA LEU A 12 -1.23 -6.06 7.26
C LEU A 12 -1.86 -6.95 8.34
N GLN A 13 -3.06 -7.45 8.08
CA GLN A 13 -3.80 -8.27 9.05
C GLN A 13 -4.20 -9.59 8.42
N ASP A 14 -4.19 -10.66 9.20
CA ASP A 14 -4.73 -11.94 8.75
C ASP A 14 -6.23 -11.79 8.43
N ALA A 15 -6.61 -12.09 7.18
CA ALA A 15 -8.00 -12.06 6.71
C ALA A 15 -8.66 -13.45 6.74
N GLY A 16 -7.99 -14.43 7.33
CA GLY A 16 -8.40 -15.83 7.34
C GLY A 16 -8.28 -16.49 5.96
N PRO A 17 -8.46 -17.82 5.91
CA PRO A 17 -8.37 -18.57 4.67
C PRO A 17 -9.44 -18.17 3.65
N THR A 18 -9.22 -18.47 2.37
CA THR A 18 -10.23 -18.32 1.32
C THR A 18 -11.56 -19.00 1.72
N PRO A 19 -12.72 -18.31 1.59
CA PRO A 19 -14.01 -18.89 1.93
C PRO A 19 -14.30 -20.12 1.06
N GLY A 20 -14.49 -21.28 1.70
CA GLY A 20 -14.95 -22.50 1.02
C GLY A 20 -13.91 -23.60 0.74
N GLY A 21 -12.68 -23.54 1.28
CA GLY A 21 -11.67 -24.59 1.09
C GLY A 21 -11.18 -25.22 2.40
N GLU A 22 -11.31 -26.53 2.54
CA GLU A 22 -10.60 -27.33 3.55
C GLU A 22 -9.12 -27.51 3.18
N ALA A 23 -8.27 -27.69 4.21
CA ALA A 23 -6.85 -28.10 4.24
C ALA A 23 -5.78 -27.37 3.38
N GLU A 24 -6.12 -26.82 2.21
CA GLU A 24 -5.20 -26.10 1.29
C GLU A 24 -5.65 -24.67 0.96
N ALA A 25 -6.55 -24.08 1.77
CA ALA A 25 -6.97 -22.71 1.53
C ALA A 25 -5.78 -21.74 1.65
N ALA A 26 -5.56 -20.95 0.60
CA ALA A 26 -4.54 -19.91 0.60
C ALA A 26 -4.75 -18.99 1.82
N PRO A 27 -3.70 -18.69 2.60
CA PRO A 27 -3.78 -17.61 3.58
C PRO A 27 -4.11 -16.32 2.84
N ARG A 28 -4.72 -15.38 3.54
CA ARG A 28 -5.05 -14.09 2.97
C ARG A 28 -4.69 -12.99 3.92
N THR A 29 -4.29 -11.86 3.35
CA THR A 29 -3.91 -10.69 4.13
C THR A 29 -4.82 -9.52 3.78
N GLN A 30 -5.50 -8.97 4.76
CA GLN A 30 -6.17 -7.68 4.65
C GLN A 30 -5.09 -6.59 4.63
N VAL A 31 -5.10 -5.80 3.56
CA VAL A 31 -4.20 -4.66 3.39
C VAL A 31 -4.98 -3.39 3.67
N GLU A 32 -4.43 -2.57 4.55
CA GLU A 32 -4.94 -1.23 4.84
C GLU A 32 -3.80 -0.23 4.81
N PHE A 33 -4.13 1.03 4.51
CA PHE A 33 -3.20 2.13 4.62
C PHE A 33 -3.60 3.04 5.77
N VAL A 34 -2.61 3.42 6.58
CA VAL A 34 -2.81 4.24 7.77
C VAL A 34 -1.97 5.50 7.66
N LEU A 35 -2.61 6.66 7.83
CA LEU A 35 -1.94 7.93 8.10
C LEU A 35 -2.25 8.32 9.54
N HIS A 36 -1.25 8.24 10.42
CA HIS A 36 -1.38 8.65 11.81
C HIS A 36 -0.81 10.06 12.02
N SER A 37 -1.50 10.89 12.79
CA SER A 37 -1.01 12.21 13.21
C SER A 37 -1.34 12.47 14.66
N ALA A 38 -0.43 13.14 15.37
CA ALA A 38 -0.67 13.61 16.73
C ALA A 38 -1.48 14.92 16.78
N SER A 39 -1.55 15.65 15.67
CA SER A 39 -2.16 16.99 15.59
C SER A 39 -3.33 17.08 14.61
N ALA A 40 -3.67 15.98 13.95
CA ALA A 40 -4.77 15.91 12.98
C ALA A 40 -5.45 14.53 13.08
N PRO A 41 -6.70 14.40 12.61
CA PRO A 41 -7.36 13.10 12.58
C PRO A 41 -6.54 12.08 11.79
N SER A 42 -6.41 10.87 12.35
CA SER A 42 -5.80 9.75 11.64
C SER A 42 -6.75 9.25 10.54
N VAL A 43 -6.18 8.78 9.44
CA VAL A 43 -6.92 8.21 8.32
C VAL A 43 -6.57 6.73 8.21
N VAL A 44 -7.59 5.89 8.04
CA VAL A 44 -7.43 4.46 7.75
C VAL A 44 -8.23 4.17 6.48
N THR A 45 -7.56 3.58 5.50
CA THR A 45 -8.15 3.20 4.22
C THR A 45 -8.05 1.70 4.05
N ALA A 46 -9.19 1.02 3.99
CA ALA A 46 -9.24 -0.39 3.63
C ALA A 46 -9.00 -0.55 2.13
N LEU A 47 -7.93 -1.25 1.75
CA LEU A 47 -7.50 -1.37 0.35
C LEU A 47 -7.97 -2.67 -0.31
N GLY A 48 -8.13 -3.72 0.49
CA GLY A 48 -8.66 -5.01 0.04
C GLY A 48 -7.96 -6.17 0.72
N THR A 49 -8.22 -7.36 0.20
CA THR A 49 -7.60 -8.59 0.67
C THR A 49 -6.75 -9.17 -0.45
N GLU A 50 -5.51 -9.54 -0.13
CA GLU A 50 -4.58 -10.21 -1.05
C GLU A 50 -4.44 -11.68 -0.71
N ALA A 51 -4.16 -12.49 -1.75
CA ALA A 51 -3.73 -13.85 -1.55
C ALA A 51 -2.32 -13.89 -0.96
N GLY A 52 -2.12 -14.79 -0.01
CA GLY A 52 -0.82 -15.02 0.60
C GLY A 52 -0.51 -14.16 1.82
N GLY A 53 0.74 -14.33 2.27
CA GLY A 53 1.34 -13.48 3.28
C GLY A 53 1.91 -12.23 2.62
N CYS A 54 1.62 -11.07 3.20
CA CYS A 54 2.21 -9.81 2.76
C CYS A 54 3.36 -9.39 3.68
N VAL A 55 4.38 -8.77 3.11
CA VAL A 55 5.49 -8.18 3.87
C VAL A 55 5.86 -6.81 3.31
N ASP A 56 6.34 -5.95 4.20
CA ASP A 56 6.93 -4.68 3.80
C ASP A 56 8.21 -4.88 3.00
N ARG A 57 8.44 -3.98 2.05
CA ARG A 57 9.65 -3.94 1.22
C ARG A 57 10.26 -2.55 1.26
N PRO A 58 11.58 -2.43 1.03
CA PRO A 58 12.19 -1.14 0.79
C PRO A 58 11.47 -0.41 -0.36
N PRO A 59 11.05 0.85 -0.17
CA PRO A 59 10.48 1.65 -1.25
C PRO A 59 11.54 1.97 -2.31
N HIS A 60 11.10 2.11 -3.56
CA HIS A 60 11.92 2.69 -4.62
C HIS A 60 11.91 4.22 -4.61
N GLU A 61 12.69 4.83 -5.50
CA GLU A 61 12.70 6.28 -5.67
C GLU A 61 11.29 6.80 -5.99
N GLY A 62 10.84 7.80 -5.24
CA GLY A 62 9.49 8.37 -5.34
C GLY A 62 8.42 7.65 -4.51
N GLU A 63 8.63 6.40 -4.11
CA GLU A 63 7.72 5.65 -3.25
C GLU A 63 7.92 6.04 -1.77
N LEU A 64 6.82 6.07 -1.01
CA LEU A 64 6.88 6.21 0.45
C LEU A 64 7.02 4.85 1.13
N LEU A 65 6.21 3.88 0.67
CA LEU A 65 6.09 2.55 1.25
C LEU A 65 5.78 1.55 0.15
N ARG A 66 6.22 0.32 0.35
CA ARG A 66 5.93 -0.80 -0.55
C ARG A 66 5.62 -2.06 0.24
N VAL A 67 4.63 -2.81 -0.23
CA VAL A 67 4.30 -4.15 0.26
C VAL A 67 4.31 -5.12 -0.92
N SER A 68 4.70 -6.37 -0.66
CA SER A 68 4.55 -7.48 -1.59
C SER A 68 3.85 -8.64 -0.90
N CYS A 69 2.91 -9.26 -1.59
CA CYS A 69 2.12 -10.39 -1.14
C CYS A 69 2.34 -11.56 -2.09
N TRP A 70 2.44 -12.78 -1.58
CA TRP A 70 2.58 -13.95 -2.43
C TRP A 70 1.98 -15.22 -1.83
N TRP A 71 1.41 -16.05 -2.71
CA TRP A 71 1.05 -17.42 -2.44
C TRP A 71 1.25 -18.29 -3.68
N GLY A 72 2.22 -19.21 -3.64
CA GLY A 72 2.57 -20.01 -4.80
C GLY A 72 2.94 -19.12 -6.00
N PRO A 73 2.25 -19.23 -7.16
CA PRO A 73 2.50 -18.40 -8.33
C PRO A 73 1.80 -17.03 -8.30
N GLU A 74 0.93 -16.76 -7.33
CA GLU A 74 0.21 -15.50 -7.21
C GLU A 74 1.08 -14.48 -6.49
N GLU A 75 1.36 -13.35 -7.14
CA GLU A 75 2.09 -12.22 -6.56
C GLU A 75 1.32 -10.92 -6.78
N SER A 76 1.23 -10.10 -5.73
CA SER A 76 0.67 -8.76 -5.81
C SER A 76 1.50 -7.77 -5.01
N HIS A 77 1.43 -6.51 -5.41
CA HIS A 77 2.25 -5.44 -4.85
C HIS A 77 1.41 -4.21 -4.58
N TRP A 78 1.69 -3.56 -3.46
CA TRP A 78 1.09 -2.28 -3.08
C TRP A 78 2.17 -1.23 -2.91
N VAL A 79 1.90 -0.01 -3.38
CA VAL A 79 2.78 1.13 -3.23
C VAL A 79 1.97 2.32 -2.73
N ALA A 80 2.49 3.00 -1.72
CA ALA A 80 2.06 4.34 -1.36
C ALA A 80 3.04 5.34 -1.93
N ARG A 81 2.58 6.29 -2.74
CA ARG A 81 3.42 7.27 -3.41
C ARG A 81 3.04 8.68 -3.00
N ARG A 82 4.05 9.54 -2.79
CA ARG A 82 3.82 10.95 -2.52
C ARG A 82 3.52 11.68 -3.83
N GLU A 83 2.47 12.48 -3.79
CA GLU A 83 2.01 13.30 -4.90
C GLU A 83 1.95 14.77 -4.49
N SER A 84 1.91 15.67 -5.47
CA SER A 84 1.76 17.11 -5.22
C SER A 84 0.46 17.46 -4.47
N TRP A 85 -0.55 16.61 -4.59
CA TRP A 85 -1.87 16.75 -3.97
C TRP A 85 -2.09 15.87 -2.73
N GLY A 86 -1.16 14.97 -2.38
CA GLY A 86 -1.34 14.04 -1.26
C GLY A 86 -0.61 12.71 -1.45
N VAL A 87 -1.35 11.60 -1.31
CA VAL A 87 -0.81 10.23 -1.42
C VAL A 87 -1.66 9.40 -2.38
N ALA A 88 -1.01 8.77 -3.36
CA ALA A 88 -1.61 7.76 -4.24
C ALA A 88 -1.33 6.36 -3.71
N LEU A 89 -2.35 5.50 -3.70
CA LEU A 89 -2.23 4.09 -3.33
C LEU A 89 -2.42 3.25 -4.59
N LEU A 90 -1.36 2.57 -5.01
CA LEU A 90 -1.27 1.82 -6.26
C LEU A 90 -1.18 0.32 -5.99
N ARG A 91 -1.76 -0.49 -6.88
CA ARG A 91 -1.68 -1.95 -6.84
C ARG A 91 -1.22 -2.50 -8.19
N ALA A 92 -0.38 -3.53 -8.18
CA ALA A 92 0.00 -4.29 -9.36
C ALA A 92 -0.04 -5.80 -9.10
N GLU A 93 -0.22 -6.58 -10.15
CA GLU A 93 -0.17 -8.05 -10.13
C GLU A 93 0.98 -8.56 -10.98
N GLY A 94 1.52 -9.72 -10.59
CA GLY A 94 2.55 -10.44 -11.31
C GLY A 94 3.93 -10.34 -10.67
N PRO A 95 4.93 -11.07 -11.22
CA PRO A 95 6.25 -11.20 -10.62
C PRO A 95 6.95 -9.86 -10.49
N ARG A 96 7.59 -9.62 -9.35
CA ARG A 96 8.27 -8.35 -9.04
C ARG A 96 9.23 -7.89 -10.14
N GLU A 97 10.00 -8.80 -10.72
CA GLU A 97 10.99 -8.51 -11.78
C GLU A 97 10.38 -8.05 -13.11
N SER A 98 9.09 -8.30 -13.30
CA SER A 98 8.36 -7.93 -14.51
C SER A 98 7.64 -6.59 -14.37
N LEU A 99 7.53 -6.06 -13.14
CA LEU A 99 6.85 -4.81 -12.89
C LEU A 99 7.75 -3.62 -13.19
N PRO A 100 7.25 -2.62 -13.95
CA PRO A 100 7.97 -1.38 -14.13
C PRO A 100 8.04 -0.60 -12.80
N GLU A 101 9.05 0.27 -12.67
CA GLU A 101 9.17 1.21 -11.53
C GLU A 101 7.92 2.08 -11.47
N SER A 102 7.24 2.20 -10.32
CA SER A 102 5.94 2.89 -10.22
C SER A 102 6.00 4.39 -10.63
N ALA A 103 5.92 4.68 -11.93
CA ALA A 103 6.23 6.01 -12.48
C ALA A 103 5.14 7.05 -12.23
N SER A 104 5.57 8.30 -12.08
CA SER A 104 4.82 9.45 -11.55
C SER A 104 3.58 9.86 -12.35
N ASP A 105 3.42 9.41 -13.60
CA ASP A 105 2.34 9.84 -14.49
C ASP A 105 1.07 8.97 -14.40
N GLY A 106 1.10 7.88 -13.63
CA GLY A 106 -0.05 6.97 -13.49
C GLY A 106 -0.38 6.21 -14.77
N SER A 107 0.53 6.19 -15.76
CA SER A 107 0.33 5.58 -17.08
C SER A 107 1.16 4.32 -17.31
N GLN A 108 1.61 3.66 -16.24
CA GLN A 108 2.15 2.31 -16.38
C GLN A 108 1.01 1.31 -16.31
N GLU A 109 0.70 0.68 -17.44
CA GLU A 109 -0.38 -0.29 -17.64
C GLU A 109 -0.44 -1.41 -16.56
N ALA A 110 0.65 -1.64 -15.82
CA ALA A 110 0.73 -2.61 -14.74
C ALA A 110 0.28 -2.11 -13.34
N TRP A 111 0.30 -0.80 -13.08
CA TRP A 111 -0.05 -0.21 -11.78
C TRP A 111 -1.42 0.46 -11.81
N GLU A 112 -2.39 -0.12 -11.11
CA GLU A 112 -3.73 0.42 -10.94
C GLU A 112 -3.78 1.41 -9.77
N LEU A 113 -4.31 2.62 -10.00
CA LEU A 113 -4.64 3.54 -8.91
C LEU A 113 -5.88 3.05 -8.16
N ARG A 114 -5.70 2.64 -6.90
CA ARG A 114 -6.77 2.11 -6.05
C ARG A 114 -7.41 3.18 -5.20
N GLU A 115 -6.63 4.13 -4.68
CA GLU A 115 -7.16 5.22 -3.86
C GLU A 115 -6.31 6.50 -4.01
N ARG A 116 -7.00 7.65 -3.92
CA ARG A 116 -6.43 9.00 -3.94
C ARG A 116 -6.71 9.72 -2.62
N LEU A 117 -5.72 9.78 -1.74
CA LEU A 117 -5.81 10.49 -0.47
C LEU A 117 -5.36 11.94 -0.61
N SER A 118 -6.33 12.86 -0.68
CA SER A 118 -6.05 14.30 -0.78
C SER A 118 -5.63 14.86 0.56
N LEU A 119 -4.48 15.54 0.60
CA LEU A 119 -3.95 16.16 1.81
C LEU A 119 -3.81 17.67 1.62
N PRO A 120 -3.96 18.48 2.69
CA PRO A 120 -3.72 19.90 2.62
C PRO A 120 -2.31 20.21 2.10
N SER A 121 -2.19 21.28 1.30
CA SER A 121 -0.89 21.70 0.76
C SER A 121 0.14 21.90 1.86
N GLY A 122 1.35 21.41 1.64
CA GLY A 122 2.46 21.53 2.59
C GLY A 122 2.42 20.53 3.75
N THR A 123 1.47 19.59 3.78
CA THR A 123 1.48 18.46 4.72
C THR A 123 2.75 17.65 4.56
N VAL A 124 3.35 17.27 5.68
CA VAL A 124 4.51 16.36 5.70
C VAL A 124 3.99 14.95 5.92
N VAL A 125 4.38 14.02 5.05
CA VAL A 125 4.12 12.60 5.19
C VAL A 125 5.46 11.88 5.20
N SER A 126 5.70 11.08 6.22
CA SER A 126 6.90 10.24 6.36
C SER A 126 6.48 8.79 6.56
N PRO A 127 7.22 7.81 6.03
CA PRO A 127 6.95 6.41 6.35
C PRO A 127 7.18 6.16 7.84
N LEU A 128 6.39 5.26 8.44
CA LEU A 128 6.71 4.61 9.69
C LEU A 128 7.95 3.75 9.40
N GLY A 129 9.09 4.17 9.92
CA GLY A 129 10.32 3.42 9.73
C GLY A 129 10.25 2.04 10.39
N PRO A 130 11.17 1.12 10.03
CA PRO A 130 11.67 0.15 11.01
C PRO A 130 12.35 0.87 12.19
#